data_AF-A0A1A9LA15-F1
#
_entry.id   AF-A0A1A9LA15-F1
#
_cell.length_a   1.000
_cell.length_b   1.000
_cell.length_c   1.000
_cell.angle_alpha   90.00
_cell.angle_beta   90.00
_cell.angle_gamma   90.00
#
_symmetry.space_group_name_H-M   'P 1'
#
loop_
_entity.id
_entity.type
_entity.pdbx_description
1 polymer ?
#
loop_
_entity_poly.entity_id
_entity_poly.type
_entity_poly.pdbx_seq_one_letter_code
_entity_poly.pdbx_strand_id
1 'polypeptide(L)'
;MKSLITITSALTIWLLASCYSNAQENDQDTQASIEKLTNLKEKIIQEEKDALKLDVENINARLQSEAITEEEAETLKKEAAEKHALNIENRIAIVDNQVALVKRNGTIEDDEDNGMIIRIGSSGKNSENDNVLYIGPKNKKRKFDRRTTSDMVFAFGLNNVITEGESLQDSDFKIAGSRFAELGWAWKTRVFKNTNWLRIKYGVSFQFNGLKPTDNRFYVDAGEQTKLQNYPLDLDKSKFRMDNLVVPIHFEFGPSKKEEYDGYFRYNTENQIKVGLGGYAGINLGARQKLKFEEDGEDQKLKLKADYNTNKFIYGLSAYIGWQGVALYGKYDLNTIFKNNPIDQRNVSLGLRFDVD
;
A
#
# COMPACT_ATOMS: atom_id res chain seq x y z
N MET A 1 -12.09 54.69 9.37
CA MET A 1 -12.78 54.34 10.64
C MET A 1 -13.99 53.44 10.41
N LYS A 2 -14.98 53.81 9.57
CA LYS A 2 -16.15 52.96 9.28
C LYS A 2 -15.81 51.57 8.73
N SER A 3 -14.89 51.45 7.76
CA SER A 3 -14.52 50.13 7.20
C SER A 3 -13.79 49.22 8.19
N LEU A 4 -12.99 49.78 9.09
CA LEU A 4 -12.28 49.01 10.12
C LEU A 4 -13.28 48.40 11.11
N ILE A 5 -14.30 49.17 11.52
CA ILE A 5 -15.38 48.69 12.40
C ILE A 5 -16.17 47.58 11.71
N THR A 6 -16.51 47.73 10.42
CA THR A 6 -17.24 46.69 9.67
C THR A 6 -16.43 45.39 9.57
N ILE A 7 -15.12 45.48 9.33
CA ILE A 7 -14.23 44.32 9.23
C ILE A 7 -14.08 43.63 10.59
N THR A 8 -13.90 44.38 11.68
CA THR A 8 -13.80 43.80 13.03
C THR A 8 -15.11 43.14 13.46
N SER A 9 -16.27 43.72 13.12
CA SER A 9 -17.58 43.13 13.42
C SER A 9 -17.83 41.85 12.61
N ALA A 10 -17.40 41.80 11.35
CA ALA A 10 -17.52 40.59 10.53
C ALA A 10 -16.62 39.46 11.05
N LEU A 11 -15.40 39.78 11.49
CA LEU A 11 -14.47 38.83 12.10
C LEU A 11 -14.99 38.26 13.42
N THR A 12 -15.59 39.09 14.29
CA THR A 12 -16.16 38.62 15.55
C THR A 12 -17.40 37.76 15.34
N ILE A 13 -18.27 38.09 14.38
CA ILE A 13 -19.43 37.26 14.02
C ILE A 13 -18.96 35.90 13.46
N TRP A 14 -17.93 35.89 12.62
CA TRP A 14 -17.37 34.65 12.07
C TRP A 14 -16.71 33.77 13.14
N LEU A 15 -15.99 34.37 14.09
CA LEU A 15 -15.42 33.66 15.25
C LEU A 15 -16.53 33.08 16.15
N LEU A 16 -17.58 33.85 16.43
CA LEU A 16 -18.71 33.37 17.22
C LEU A 16 -19.43 32.22 16.52
N ALA A 17 -19.71 32.33 15.22
CA ALA A 17 -20.33 31.26 14.44
C ALA A 17 -19.47 29.98 14.45
N SER A 18 -18.15 30.12 14.33
CA SER A 18 -17.22 28.98 14.39
C SER A 18 -17.24 28.31 15.76
N CYS A 19 -17.28 29.08 16.86
CA CYS A 19 -17.41 28.52 18.20
C CYS A 19 -18.76 27.82 18.44
N TYR A 20 -19.86 28.37 17.90
CA TYR A 20 -21.19 27.74 17.98
C TYR A 20 -21.27 26.42 17.20
N SER A 21 -20.65 26.33 16.01
CA SER A 21 -20.61 25.08 15.24
C SER A 21 -19.81 23.97 15.93
N ASN A 22 -18.65 24.29 16.52
CA ASN A 22 -17.86 23.32 17.29
C ASN A 22 -18.58 22.85 18.57
N ALA A 23 -19.39 23.71 19.20
CA ALA A 23 -20.19 23.34 20.36
C ALA A 23 -21.35 22.40 20.01
N GLN A 24 -22.01 22.59 18.85
CA GLN A 24 -23.09 21.71 18.38
C GLN A 24 -22.61 20.32 17.95
N GLU A 25 -21.42 20.21 17.36
CA GLU A 25 -20.84 18.94 16.90
C GLU A 25 -20.50 18.02 18.09
N ASN A 26 -19.94 18.57 19.18
CA ASN A 26 -19.66 17.84 20.42
C ASN A 26 -20.92 17.32 21.12
N ASP A 27 -22.03 18.06 21.08
CA ASP A 27 -23.30 17.63 21.69
C ASP A 27 -23.93 16.45 20.92
N GLN A 28 -23.81 16.42 19.59
CA GLN A 28 -24.31 15.32 18.76
C GLN A 28 -23.52 14.02 18.96
N ASP A 29 -22.19 14.09 19.02
CA ASP A 29 -21.33 12.92 19.26
C ASP A 29 -21.50 12.33 20.67
N THR A 30 -21.72 13.21 21.66
CA THR A 30 -22.03 12.81 23.04
C THR A 30 -23.38 12.09 23.11
N GLN A 31 -24.40 12.58 22.39
CA GLN A 31 -25.71 11.92 22.31
C GLN A 31 -25.64 10.55 21.63
N ALA A 32 -24.91 10.44 20.52
CA ALA A 32 -24.72 9.16 19.82
C ALA A 32 -23.98 8.12 20.67
N SER A 33 -23.01 8.55 21.48
CA SER A 33 -22.28 7.67 22.41
C SER A 33 -23.16 7.19 23.56
N ILE A 34 -24.03 8.07 24.08
CA ILE A 34 -25.01 7.69 25.11
C ILE A 34 -26.01 6.68 24.54
N GLU A 35 -26.48 6.86 23.29
CA GLU A 35 -27.41 5.94 22.63
C GLU A 35 -26.79 4.53 22.43
N LYS A 36 -25.51 4.45 22.05
CA LYS A 36 -24.77 3.18 21.98
C LYS A 36 -24.68 2.49 23.33
N LEU A 37 -24.35 3.23 24.39
CA LEU A 37 -24.27 2.68 25.75
C LEU A 37 -25.64 2.23 26.27
N THR A 38 -26.74 2.92 25.91
CA THR A 38 -28.09 2.45 26.24
C THR A 38 -28.45 1.16 25.50
N ASN A 39 -28.11 1.05 24.23
CA ASN A 39 -28.29 -0.19 23.46
C ASN A 39 -27.45 -1.35 24.03
N LEU A 40 -26.25 -1.06 24.53
CA LEU A 40 -25.40 -2.05 25.21
C LEU A 40 -26.06 -2.59 26.49
N LYS A 41 -26.73 -1.74 27.29
CA LYS A 41 -27.47 -2.19 28.47
C LYS A 41 -28.58 -3.16 28.12
N GLU A 42 -29.36 -2.84 27.08
CA GLU A 42 -30.44 -3.71 26.62
C GLU A 42 -29.89 -5.07 26.14
N LYS A 43 -28.76 -5.05 25.43
CA LYS A 43 -28.07 -6.27 24.99
C LYS A 43 -27.58 -7.12 26.17
N ILE A 44 -26.97 -6.51 27.18
CA ILE A 44 -26.50 -7.20 28.40
C ILE A 44 -27.67 -7.90 29.10
N ILE A 45 -28.80 -7.20 29.25
CA ILE A 45 -30.01 -7.75 29.87
C ILE A 45 -30.51 -8.95 29.06
N GLN A 46 -30.51 -8.84 27.73
CA GLN A 46 -30.97 -9.92 26.86
C GLN A 46 -30.04 -11.14 26.92
N GLU A 47 -28.72 -10.93 26.85
CA GLU A 47 -27.71 -11.99 26.96
C GLU A 47 -27.82 -12.77 28.27
N GLU A 48 -27.96 -12.08 29.40
CA GLU A 48 -28.09 -12.73 30.72
C GLU A 48 -29.44 -13.42 30.91
N LYS A 49 -30.52 -12.89 30.32
CA LYS A 49 -31.83 -13.56 30.30
C LYS A 49 -31.81 -14.85 29.46
N ASP A 50 -31.15 -14.80 28.31
CA ASP A 50 -31.02 -15.97 27.43
C ASP A 50 -30.12 -17.03 28.09
N ALA A 51 -29.04 -16.61 28.77
CA ALA A 51 -28.18 -17.51 29.54
C ALA A 51 -28.93 -18.15 30.72
N LEU A 52 -29.70 -17.37 31.49
CA LEU A 52 -30.54 -17.89 32.57
C LEU A 52 -31.56 -18.91 32.05
N LYS A 53 -32.17 -18.65 30.89
CA LYS A 53 -33.10 -19.59 30.27
C LYS A 53 -32.43 -20.92 29.94
N LEU A 54 -31.22 -20.90 29.38
CA LEU A 54 -30.44 -22.11 29.09
C LEU A 54 -30.07 -22.87 30.37
N ASP A 55 -29.66 -22.16 31.43
CA ASP A 55 -29.35 -22.80 32.72
C ASP A 55 -30.57 -23.47 33.34
N VAL A 56 -31.74 -22.82 33.29
CA VAL A 56 -33.01 -23.40 33.76
C VAL A 56 -33.44 -24.60 32.90
N GLU A 57 -33.30 -24.54 31.58
CA GLU A 57 -33.57 -25.68 30.68
C GLU A 57 -32.65 -26.88 30.99
N ASN A 58 -31.37 -26.64 31.25
CA ASN A 58 -30.41 -27.67 31.65
C ASN A 58 -30.75 -28.28 33.03
N ILE A 59 -31.15 -27.46 33.99
CA ILE A 59 -31.59 -27.95 35.32
C ILE A 59 -32.87 -28.80 35.18
N ASN A 60 -33.83 -28.36 34.38
CA ASN A 60 -35.06 -29.13 34.12
C ASN A 60 -34.77 -30.45 33.39
N ALA A 61 -33.85 -30.47 32.44
CA ALA A 61 -33.43 -31.71 31.77
C ALA A 61 -32.78 -32.70 32.75
N ARG A 62 -31.98 -32.21 33.72
CA ARG A 62 -31.39 -33.04 34.78
C ARG A 62 -32.42 -33.56 35.78
N LEU A 63 -33.48 -32.79 36.04
CA LEU A 63 -34.61 -33.24 36.86
C LEU A 63 -35.41 -34.33 36.12
N GLN A 64 -35.65 -34.17 34.82
CA GLN A 64 -36.35 -35.15 33.98
C GLN A 64 -35.59 -36.47 33.82
N SER A 65 -34.26 -36.44 33.88
CA SER A 65 -33.42 -37.64 33.86
C SER A 65 -33.20 -38.27 35.24
N GLU A 66 -33.92 -37.80 36.27
CA GLU A 66 -33.81 -38.22 37.67
C GLU A 66 -32.38 -38.09 38.25
N ALA A 67 -31.54 -37.25 37.63
CA ALA A 67 -30.15 -37.04 38.06
C ALA A 67 -30.03 -36.08 39.26
N ILE A 68 -31.10 -35.36 39.60
CA ILE A 68 -31.24 -34.45 40.75
C ILE A 68 -32.67 -34.52 41.29
N THR A 69 -32.86 -34.17 42.56
CA THR A 69 -34.19 -34.11 43.19
C THR A 69 -34.93 -32.80 42.90
N GLU A 70 -36.24 -32.75 43.13
CA GLU A 70 -37.06 -31.55 42.93
C GLU A 70 -36.62 -30.38 43.85
N GLU A 71 -36.28 -30.68 45.11
CA GLU A 71 -35.75 -29.69 46.06
C GLU A 71 -34.38 -29.14 45.64
N GLU A 72 -33.49 -29.99 45.11
CA GLU A 72 -32.19 -29.57 44.58
C GLU A 72 -32.35 -28.74 43.29
N ALA A 73 -33.29 -29.10 42.42
CA ALA A 73 -33.57 -28.37 41.19
C ALA A 73 -34.10 -26.96 41.48
N GLU A 74 -35.00 -26.80 42.45
CA GLU A 74 -35.50 -25.49 42.87
C GLU A 74 -34.41 -24.63 43.50
N THR A 75 -33.52 -25.23 44.30
CA THR A 75 -32.37 -24.53 44.89
C THR A 75 -31.42 -24.03 43.79
N LEU A 76 -31.07 -24.88 42.82
CA LEU A 76 -30.17 -24.53 41.72
C LEU A 76 -30.77 -23.46 40.78
N LYS A 77 -32.08 -23.49 40.51
CA LYS A 77 -32.76 -22.44 39.73
C LYS A 77 -32.69 -21.09 40.45
N LYS A 78 -32.85 -21.08 41.76
CA LYS A 78 -32.76 -19.87 42.59
C LYS A 78 -31.34 -19.30 42.57
N GLU A 79 -30.31 -20.14 42.75
CA GLU A 79 -28.91 -19.73 42.68
C GLU A 79 -28.52 -19.20 41.29
N ALA A 80 -28.99 -19.84 40.22
CA ALA A 80 -28.79 -19.35 38.85
C ALA A 80 -29.45 -17.98 38.64
N ALA A 81 -30.70 -17.80 39.11
CA ALA A 81 -31.39 -16.53 39.03
C ALA A 81 -30.68 -15.42 39.81
N GLU A 82 -30.20 -15.70 41.02
CA GLU A 82 -29.43 -14.75 41.83
C GLU A 82 -28.11 -14.36 41.17
N LYS A 83 -27.38 -15.34 40.61
CA LYS A 83 -26.13 -15.11 39.89
C LYS A 83 -26.32 -14.23 38.65
N HIS A 84 -27.32 -14.52 37.82
CA HIS A 84 -27.61 -13.73 36.62
C HIS A 84 -28.14 -12.34 36.99
N ALA A 85 -28.94 -12.21 38.04
CA ALA A 85 -29.37 -10.91 38.55
C ALA A 85 -28.18 -10.06 39.01
N LEU A 86 -27.24 -10.64 39.76
CA LEU A 86 -26.03 -9.96 40.22
C LEU A 86 -25.12 -9.56 39.04
N ASN A 87 -25.00 -10.41 38.02
CA ASN A 87 -24.24 -10.09 36.81
C ASN A 87 -24.86 -8.93 36.03
N ILE A 88 -26.19 -8.91 35.87
CA ILE A 88 -26.92 -7.81 35.24
C ILE A 88 -26.67 -6.52 36.03
N GLU A 89 -26.84 -6.55 37.34
CA GLU A 89 -26.66 -5.38 38.22
C GLU A 89 -25.25 -4.81 38.12
N ASN A 90 -24.23 -5.66 38.27
CA ASN A 90 -22.83 -5.24 38.20
C ASN A 90 -22.46 -4.70 36.81
N ARG A 91 -22.89 -5.37 35.74
CA ARG A 91 -22.59 -4.93 34.36
C ARG A 91 -23.32 -3.63 34.02
N ILE A 92 -24.58 -3.45 34.43
CA ILE A 92 -25.31 -2.19 34.25
C ILE A 92 -24.64 -1.06 35.03
N ALA A 93 -24.22 -1.29 36.26
CA ALA A 93 -23.53 -0.28 37.07
C ALA A 93 -22.23 0.23 36.40
N ILE A 94 -21.47 -0.65 35.73
CA ILE A 94 -20.29 -0.27 34.95
C ILE A 94 -20.69 0.66 33.79
N VAL A 95 -21.74 0.29 33.04
CA VAL A 95 -22.23 1.08 31.91
C VAL A 95 -22.81 2.43 32.36
N ASP A 96 -23.50 2.46 33.50
CA ASP A 96 -24.00 3.71 34.10
C ASP A 96 -22.87 4.66 34.47
N ASN A 97 -21.79 4.14 35.05
CA ASN A 97 -20.59 4.92 35.34
C ASN A 97 -19.92 5.42 34.04
N GLN A 98 -19.89 4.62 32.98
CA GLN A 98 -19.41 5.05 31.66
C GLN A 98 -20.27 6.17 31.07
N VAL A 99 -21.61 6.07 31.14
CA VAL A 99 -22.52 7.14 30.71
C VAL A 99 -22.30 8.42 31.52
N ALA A 100 -22.09 8.31 32.84
CA ALA A 100 -21.80 9.46 33.69
C ALA A 100 -20.44 10.11 33.34
N LEU A 101 -19.45 9.32 32.96
CA LEU A 101 -18.14 9.79 32.49
C LEU A 101 -18.25 10.50 31.13
N VAL A 102 -18.99 9.93 30.16
CA VAL A 102 -19.25 10.55 28.85
C VAL A 102 -19.93 11.91 29.02
N LYS A 103 -20.96 11.98 29.89
CA LYS A 103 -21.67 13.24 30.18
C LYS A 103 -20.78 14.32 30.81
N ARG A 104 -19.72 13.94 31.53
CA ARG A 104 -18.84 14.88 32.25
C ARG A 104 -17.64 15.32 31.42
N ASN A 105 -17.09 14.42 30.61
CA ASN A 105 -15.81 14.62 29.93
C ASN A 105 -15.92 14.68 28.40
N GLY A 106 -17.11 14.49 27.82
CA GLY A 106 -17.30 14.29 26.38
C GLY A 106 -17.06 12.83 25.96
N THR A 107 -16.89 12.59 24.66
CA THR A 107 -16.76 11.26 24.07
C THR A 107 -15.67 10.43 24.77
N ILE A 108 -16.05 9.26 25.29
CA ILE A 108 -15.06 8.21 25.61
C ILE A 108 -14.66 7.64 24.25
N GLU A 109 -13.40 7.79 23.87
CA GLU A 109 -12.86 7.04 22.74
C GLU A 109 -12.97 5.55 23.09
N ASP A 110 -13.90 4.85 22.43
CA ASP A 110 -13.94 3.39 22.45
C ASP A 110 -12.61 2.88 21.88
N ASP A 111 -11.68 2.55 22.77
CA ASP A 111 -10.41 1.88 22.44
C ASP A 111 -10.63 0.41 21.98
N GLU A 112 -11.89 -0.06 22.03
CA GLU A 112 -12.33 -1.38 21.59
C GLU A 112 -12.89 -1.42 20.16
N ASP A 113 -12.72 -0.36 19.36
CA ASP A 113 -12.97 -0.51 17.93
C ASP A 113 -11.80 -1.26 17.28
N ASN A 114 -11.86 -2.60 17.36
CA ASN A 114 -11.05 -3.55 16.60
C ASN A 114 -11.38 -3.49 15.08
N GLY A 115 -11.76 -2.32 14.58
CA GLY A 115 -11.99 -2.05 13.17
C GLY A 115 -10.72 -2.27 12.37
N MET A 116 -10.88 -2.93 11.21
CA MET A 116 -9.82 -2.98 10.21
C MET A 116 -9.74 -1.63 9.51
N ILE A 117 -8.56 -1.02 9.56
CA ILE A 117 -8.28 0.20 8.83
C ILE A 117 -7.44 -0.13 7.59
N ILE A 118 -7.77 0.51 6.47
CA ILE A 118 -6.93 0.54 5.27
C ILE A 118 -6.33 1.95 5.22
N ARG A 119 -5.02 2.07 5.45
CA ARG A 119 -4.28 3.34 5.31
C ARG A 119 -3.33 3.24 4.12
N ILE A 120 -3.37 4.23 3.23
CA ILE A 120 -2.49 4.37 2.07
C ILE A 120 -1.79 5.73 2.18
N GLY A 121 -0.46 5.75 2.28
CA GLY A 121 0.31 7.00 2.34
C GLY A 121 1.68 6.89 3.01
N SER A 122 2.57 7.84 2.70
CA SER A 122 3.86 7.99 3.39
C SER A 122 3.60 8.53 4.79
N SER A 123 3.91 7.71 5.79
CA SER A 123 3.76 8.09 7.18
C SER A 123 4.89 9.04 7.56
N GLY A 124 4.55 10.28 7.93
CA GLY A 124 5.53 11.23 8.45
C GLY A 124 6.31 10.66 9.65
N LYS A 125 7.49 11.21 9.93
CA LYS A 125 8.54 10.71 10.86
C LYS A 125 8.09 10.27 12.28
N ASN A 126 6.85 10.56 12.69
CA ASN A 126 6.26 10.21 14.00
C ASN A 126 5.02 9.30 13.92
N SER A 127 4.60 8.85 12.73
CA SER A 127 3.45 7.98 12.59
C SER A 127 3.83 6.53 12.96
N GLU A 128 2.94 5.84 13.66
CA GLU A 128 3.15 4.48 14.18
C GLU A 128 3.32 3.40 13.08
N ASN A 129 3.26 3.78 11.80
CA ASN A 129 3.12 2.86 10.68
C ASN A 129 3.87 3.36 9.42
N ASP A 130 5.19 3.12 9.34
CA ASP A 130 6.00 3.34 8.11
C ASP A 130 5.79 2.25 7.04
N ASN A 131 4.53 1.87 6.82
CA ASN A 131 4.15 1.04 5.70
C ASN A 131 3.30 1.89 4.77
N VAL A 132 3.65 1.94 3.48
CA VAL A 132 2.88 2.71 2.50
C VAL A 132 1.43 2.20 2.35
N LEU A 133 1.16 0.96 2.72
CA LEU A 133 -0.16 0.34 2.81
C LEU A 133 -0.21 -0.45 4.11
N TYR A 134 -1.18 -0.11 4.94
CA TYR A 134 -1.50 -0.87 6.14
C TYR A 134 -2.94 -1.34 6.07
N ILE A 135 -3.11 -2.66 6.19
CA ILE A 135 -4.41 -3.31 6.39
C ILE A 135 -4.28 -4.06 7.70
N GLY A 136 -5.03 -3.65 8.72
CA GLY A 136 -4.95 -4.28 10.03
C GLY A 136 -5.72 -3.53 11.10
N PRO A 137 -5.65 -3.99 12.36
CA PRO A 137 -6.37 -3.39 13.47
C PRO A 137 -5.95 -1.93 13.66
N LYS A 138 -6.92 -1.09 14.05
CA LYS A 138 -6.74 0.32 14.39
C LYS A 138 -5.65 0.52 15.45
N ASN A 139 -5.65 -0.33 16.49
CA ASN A 139 -4.73 -0.30 17.62
C ASN A 139 -3.63 -1.38 17.49
N LYS A 140 -2.59 -1.08 16.71
CA LYS A 140 -1.44 -2.00 16.54
C LYS A 140 -0.37 -1.72 17.56
N LYS A 141 -0.11 -2.70 18.44
CA LYS A 141 1.04 -2.64 19.38
C LYS A 141 2.35 -2.45 18.61
N ARG A 142 3.14 -1.46 19.03
CA ARG A 142 4.42 -1.14 18.42
C ARG A 142 5.41 -2.29 18.62
N LYS A 143 6.02 -2.74 17.52
CA LYS A 143 7.07 -3.77 17.59
C LYS A 143 8.38 -3.17 18.11
N PHE A 144 8.99 -3.82 19.11
CA PHE A 144 10.28 -3.44 19.69
C PHE A 144 11.39 -3.37 18.61
N ASP A 145 11.60 -4.47 17.88
CA ASP A 145 12.49 -4.53 16.71
C ASP A 145 11.67 -4.75 15.44
N ARG A 146 11.77 -3.80 14.50
CA ARG A 146 11.18 -3.93 13.16
C ARG A 146 12.28 -4.28 12.16
N ARG A 147 12.30 -5.55 11.76
CA ARG A 147 13.30 -6.09 10.84
C ARG A 147 12.98 -5.89 9.36
N THR A 148 11.70 -5.81 9.01
CA THR A 148 11.22 -5.64 7.63
C THR A 148 10.37 -4.38 7.53
N THR A 149 10.66 -3.55 6.52
CA THR A 149 9.84 -2.40 6.11
C THR A 149 9.29 -2.62 4.71
N SER A 150 8.31 -1.80 4.32
CA SER A 150 7.75 -1.81 2.97
C SER A 150 7.83 -0.41 2.36
N ASP A 151 8.33 -0.31 1.15
CA ASP A 151 8.56 0.95 0.45
C ASP A 151 7.84 0.89 -0.91
N MET A 152 7.26 2.01 -1.34
CA MET A 152 6.81 2.18 -2.73
C MET A 152 8.01 2.59 -3.58
N VAL A 153 8.20 1.92 -4.70
CA VAL A 153 9.31 2.15 -5.63
C VAL A 153 8.78 2.83 -6.88
N PHE A 154 9.32 3.98 -7.22
CA PHE A 154 9.11 4.61 -8.51
C PHE A 154 10.46 4.83 -9.19
N ALA A 155 10.61 4.39 -10.43
CA ALA A 155 11.79 4.71 -11.22
C ALA A 155 11.42 5.17 -12.61
N PHE A 156 12.22 6.06 -13.18
CA PHE A 156 12.07 6.53 -14.55
C PHE A 156 13.42 6.89 -15.14
N GLY A 157 13.52 6.82 -16.45
CA GLY A 157 14.75 7.21 -17.12
C GLY A 157 14.76 6.87 -18.60
N LEU A 158 15.97 6.76 -19.12
CA LEU A 158 16.23 6.43 -20.52
C LEU A 158 16.30 4.92 -20.68
N ASN A 159 15.84 4.47 -21.84
CA ASN A 159 15.84 3.07 -22.21
C ASN A 159 16.49 2.94 -23.60
N ASN A 160 17.25 1.90 -23.87
CA ASN A 160 17.80 1.63 -25.19
C ASN A 160 17.96 0.13 -25.41
N VAL A 161 18.38 -0.25 -26.60
CA VAL A 161 18.70 -1.62 -26.99
C VAL A 161 20.19 -1.71 -27.27
N ILE A 162 20.79 -2.80 -26.80
CA ILE A 162 22.14 -3.21 -27.17
C ILE A 162 22.01 -4.34 -28.18
N THR A 163 22.63 -4.14 -29.34
CA THR A 163 22.82 -5.12 -30.39
C THR A 163 24.30 -5.52 -30.43
N GLU A 164 24.61 -6.77 -30.73
CA GLU A 164 26.00 -7.22 -30.85
C GLU A 164 26.73 -6.48 -31.99
N GLY A 165 27.87 -5.86 -31.69
CA GLY A 165 28.69 -5.14 -32.67
C GLY A 165 28.32 -3.66 -32.90
N GLU A 166 27.24 -3.16 -32.29
CA GLU A 166 26.80 -1.76 -32.44
C GLU A 166 27.06 -0.94 -31.19
N SER A 167 27.47 0.32 -31.39
CA SER A 167 27.58 1.29 -30.29
C SER A 167 26.20 1.86 -29.94
N LEU A 168 26.02 2.34 -28.71
CA LEU A 168 24.76 3.01 -28.31
C LEU A 168 24.49 4.31 -29.09
N GLN A 169 25.51 4.90 -29.74
CA GLN A 169 25.36 6.08 -30.58
C GLN A 169 24.82 5.73 -31.97
N ASP A 170 25.12 4.52 -32.45
CA ASP A 170 24.67 4.00 -33.74
C ASP A 170 23.40 3.16 -33.61
N SER A 171 22.73 3.20 -32.45
CA SER A 171 21.57 2.35 -32.22
C SER A 171 20.36 2.76 -33.07
N ASP A 172 19.58 1.77 -33.47
CA ASP A 172 18.31 1.93 -34.20
C ASP A 172 17.21 2.68 -33.41
N PHE A 173 17.52 3.20 -32.21
CA PHE A 173 16.56 3.83 -31.31
C PHE A 173 17.01 5.21 -30.81
N LYS A 174 16.08 6.18 -30.82
CA LYS A 174 16.33 7.54 -30.32
C LYS A 174 16.57 7.52 -28.81
N ILE A 175 17.80 7.78 -28.37
CA ILE A 175 18.22 7.78 -26.95
C ILE A 175 17.24 8.58 -26.07
N ALA A 176 16.94 9.84 -26.40
CA ALA A 176 16.04 10.69 -25.60
C ALA A 176 14.54 10.37 -25.76
N GLY A 177 14.18 9.66 -26.84
CA GLY A 177 12.80 9.25 -27.16
C GLY A 177 12.39 7.93 -26.52
N SER A 178 13.37 7.08 -26.22
CA SER A 178 13.24 5.79 -25.58
C SER A 178 13.37 5.95 -24.07
N ARG A 179 12.33 5.55 -23.33
CA ARG A 179 12.18 5.82 -21.90
C ARG A 179 11.53 4.66 -21.20
N PHE A 180 11.94 4.42 -19.96
CA PHE A 180 11.26 3.47 -19.08
C PHE A 180 10.59 4.17 -17.91
N ALA A 181 9.58 3.52 -17.36
CA ALA A 181 9.02 3.81 -16.05
C ALA A 181 8.83 2.50 -15.29
N GLU A 182 8.97 2.54 -13.98
CA GLU A 182 8.79 1.40 -13.10
C GLU A 182 8.02 1.83 -11.86
N LEU A 183 7.02 1.05 -11.48
CA LEU A 183 6.21 1.24 -10.28
C LEU A 183 6.18 -0.08 -9.54
N GLY A 184 6.63 -0.10 -8.30
CA GLY A 184 6.75 -1.34 -7.55
C GLY A 184 6.45 -1.20 -6.06
N TRP A 185 6.22 -2.35 -5.46
CA TRP A 185 6.13 -2.54 -4.03
C TRP A 185 7.34 -3.34 -3.58
N ALA A 186 8.15 -2.81 -2.68
CA ALA A 186 9.33 -3.50 -2.18
C ALA A 186 9.26 -3.70 -0.67
N TRP A 187 9.77 -4.82 -0.20
CA TRP A 187 10.09 -5.09 1.18
C TRP A 187 11.59 -5.06 1.38
N LYS A 188 12.02 -4.50 2.50
CA LYS A 188 13.43 -4.32 2.85
C LYS A 188 13.66 -5.01 4.20
N THR A 189 14.39 -6.12 4.20
CA THR A 189 14.65 -6.93 5.39
C THR A 189 16.11 -6.87 5.79
N ARG A 190 16.35 -6.50 7.05
CA ARG A 190 17.67 -6.50 7.66
C ARG A 190 18.22 -7.92 7.85
N VAL A 191 19.46 -8.18 7.44
CA VAL A 191 20.04 -9.54 7.50
C VAL A 191 20.58 -9.89 8.89
N PHE A 192 21.21 -8.97 9.61
CA PHE A 192 21.85 -9.25 10.90
C PHE A 192 21.00 -8.78 12.09
N LYS A 193 21.22 -9.38 13.27
CA LYS A 193 20.43 -9.09 14.49
C LYS A 193 20.77 -7.73 15.13
N ASN A 194 22.03 -7.33 15.10
CA ASN A 194 22.53 -6.13 15.80
C ASN A 194 23.14 -5.08 14.88
N THR A 195 23.15 -5.34 13.58
CA THR A 195 23.66 -4.41 12.56
C THR A 195 22.68 -4.38 11.39
N ASN A 196 22.65 -3.28 10.66
CA ASN A 196 21.77 -3.11 9.50
C ASN A 196 22.56 -2.81 8.22
N TRP A 197 23.86 -3.10 8.17
CA TRP A 197 24.70 -2.76 7.00
C TRP A 197 24.35 -3.52 5.72
N LEU A 198 23.76 -4.70 5.85
CA LEU A 198 23.26 -5.55 4.77
C LEU A 198 21.75 -5.76 4.91
N ARG A 199 21.04 -5.50 3.83
CA ARG A 199 19.59 -5.64 3.72
C ARG A 199 19.27 -6.42 2.45
N ILE A 200 18.29 -7.32 2.52
CA ILE A 200 17.72 -7.95 1.32
C ILE A 200 16.48 -7.16 0.97
N LYS A 201 16.46 -6.61 -0.24
CA LYS A 201 15.31 -5.89 -0.79
C LYS A 201 14.67 -6.76 -1.87
N TYR A 202 13.38 -7.02 -1.76
CA TYR A 202 12.64 -7.86 -2.68
C TYR A 202 11.25 -7.30 -2.90
N GLY A 203 10.62 -7.53 -4.04
CA GLY A 203 9.35 -6.87 -4.33
C GLY A 203 8.61 -7.38 -5.54
N VAL A 204 7.62 -6.59 -5.96
CA VAL A 204 6.89 -6.77 -7.22
C VAL A 204 6.86 -5.41 -7.92
N SER A 205 7.31 -5.35 -9.18
CA SER A 205 7.40 -4.13 -9.97
C SER A 205 6.73 -4.29 -11.33
N PHE A 206 5.91 -3.32 -11.72
CA PHE A 206 5.47 -3.12 -13.09
C PHE A 206 6.47 -2.24 -13.83
N GLN A 207 7.00 -2.74 -14.95
CA GLN A 207 7.93 -2.01 -15.79
C GLN A 207 7.28 -1.68 -17.13
N PHE A 208 7.45 -0.44 -17.56
CA PHE A 208 6.98 0.08 -18.85
C PHE A 208 8.20 0.47 -19.67
N ASN A 209 8.72 -0.45 -20.47
CA ASN A 209 9.92 -0.21 -21.28
C ASN A 209 9.51 0.31 -22.66
N GLY A 210 9.86 1.55 -22.97
CA GLY A 210 9.52 2.20 -24.22
C GLY A 210 10.74 2.41 -25.11
N LEU A 211 10.62 2.02 -26.38
CA LEU A 211 11.62 2.21 -27.41
C LEU A 211 11.01 3.04 -28.56
N LYS A 212 11.73 4.08 -29.00
CA LYS A 212 11.36 4.90 -30.15
C LYS A 212 12.37 4.61 -31.27
N PRO A 213 12.00 3.86 -32.32
CA PRO A 213 12.85 3.67 -33.48
C PRO A 213 13.34 5.01 -34.06
N THR A 214 14.55 5.03 -34.60
CA THR A 214 15.02 6.15 -35.43
C THR A 214 14.31 6.15 -36.78
N ASP A 215 14.32 7.31 -37.43
CA ASP A 215 13.69 7.53 -38.72
C ASP A 215 12.18 7.22 -38.72
N ASN A 216 11.64 7.00 -39.91
CA ASN A 216 10.22 6.73 -40.12
C ASN A 216 9.91 5.23 -39.96
N ARG A 217 10.53 4.56 -38.99
CA ARG A 217 10.49 3.10 -38.83
C ARG A 217 9.54 2.61 -37.75
N PHE A 218 9.03 1.40 -37.93
CA PHE A 218 8.17 0.70 -36.98
C PHE A 218 8.43 -0.81 -37.04
N TYR A 219 8.09 -1.53 -35.97
CA TYR A 219 8.19 -2.98 -35.93
C TYR A 219 7.06 -3.64 -36.70
N VAL A 220 7.42 -4.55 -37.59
CA VAL A 220 6.50 -5.43 -38.32
C VAL A 220 6.73 -6.86 -37.85
N ASP A 221 5.62 -7.54 -37.57
CA ASP A 221 5.60 -8.98 -37.34
C ASP A 221 5.64 -9.69 -38.69
N ALA A 222 6.76 -10.35 -38.99
CA ALA A 222 7.02 -11.07 -40.23
C ALA A 222 6.97 -12.60 -40.00
N GLY A 223 6.01 -13.06 -39.19
CA GLY A 223 5.82 -14.46 -38.85
C GLY A 223 6.76 -14.87 -37.72
N GLU A 224 7.85 -15.57 -38.02
CA GLU A 224 8.81 -16.01 -37.01
C GLU A 224 9.80 -14.92 -36.59
N GLN A 225 9.82 -13.79 -37.29
CA GLN A 225 10.78 -12.71 -37.09
C GLN A 225 10.08 -11.38 -36.87
N THR A 226 10.74 -10.48 -36.15
CA THR A 226 10.25 -9.11 -35.96
C THR A 226 11.33 -8.14 -36.43
N LYS A 227 10.97 -7.30 -37.39
CA LYS A 227 11.90 -6.42 -38.11
C LYS A 227 11.43 -4.98 -38.08
N LEU A 228 12.37 -4.05 -38.07
CA LEU A 228 12.07 -2.64 -38.34
C LEU A 228 11.87 -2.44 -39.83
N GLN A 229 10.78 -1.78 -40.21
CA GLN A 229 10.47 -1.40 -41.59
C GLN A 229 10.05 0.07 -41.63
N ASN A 230 10.20 0.72 -42.79
CA ASN A 230 9.71 2.07 -42.99
C ASN A 230 8.18 2.08 -43.07
N TYR A 231 7.55 3.03 -42.40
CA TYR A 231 6.13 3.28 -42.53
C TYR A 231 5.87 4.10 -43.81
N PRO A 232 4.79 3.85 -44.56
CA PRO A 232 4.55 4.54 -45.84
C PRO A 232 4.29 6.04 -45.71
N LEU A 233 3.73 6.47 -44.58
CA LEU A 233 3.44 7.88 -44.28
C LEU A 233 4.47 8.44 -43.28
N ASP A 234 4.65 9.75 -43.23
CA ASP A 234 5.58 10.38 -42.28
C ASP A 234 5.06 10.28 -40.84
N LEU A 235 5.79 9.57 -39.99
CA LEU A 235 5.43 9.38 -38.59
C LEU A 235 5.95 10.52 -37.70
N ASP A 236 5.04 11.27 -37.09
CA ASP A 236 5.36 12.16 -35.96
C ASP A 236 5.85 11.37 -34.74
N LYS A 237 5.33 10.15 -34.58
CA LYS A 237 5.64 9.30 -33.43
C LYS A 237 5.54 7.83 -33.76
N SER A 238 6.69 7.15 -33.76
CA SER A 238 6.80 5.70 -33.59
C SER A 238 7.22 5.37 -32.16
N LYS A 239 6.47 4.53 -31.44
CA LYS A 239 6.89 4.04 -30.12
C LYS A 239 6.45 2.60 -29.90
N PHE A 240 7.41 1.72 -29.70
CA PHE A 240 7.21 0.37 -29.19
C PHE A 240 7.28 0.39 -27.66
N ARG A 241 6.38 -0.35 -27.00
CA ARG A 241 6.34 -0.43 -25.53
C ARG A 241 6.05 -1.85 -25.09
N MET A 242 6.85 -2.32 -24.15
CA MET A 242 6.69 -3.60 -23.47
C MET A 242 6.28 -3.34 -22.02
N ASP A 243 5.23 -4.02 -21.59
CA ASP A 243 4.75 -3.95 -20.21
C ASP A 243 5.12 -5.26 -19.50
N ASN A 244 5.89 -5.18 -18.42
CA ASN A 244 6.40 -6.35 -17.71
C ASN A 244 5.96 -6.32 -16.24
N LEU A 245 5.75 -7.50 -15.67
CA LEU A 245 5.60 -7.71 -14.24
C LEU A 245 6.80 -8.51 -13.75
N VAL A 246 7.61 -7.93 -12.86
CA VAL A 246 8.85 -8.53 -12.41
C VAL A 246 8.95 -8.56 -10.89
N VAL A 247 9.74 -9.52 -10.40
CA VAL A 247 10.12 -9.67 -9.00
C VAL A 247 11.60 -9.29 -8.89
N PRO A 248 11.92 -8.06 -8.45
CA PRO A 248 13.29 -7.67 -8.17
C PRO A 248 13.78 -8.26 -6.84
N ILE A 249 15.05 -8.65 -6.80
CA ILE A 249 15.78 -9.04 -5.58
C ILE A 249 17.15 -8.35 -5.60
N HIS A 250 17.43 -7.57 -4.57
CA HIS A 250 18.68 -6.83 -4.39
C HIS A 250 19.28 -7.10 -3.02
N PHE A 251 20.60 -7.26 -2.99
CA PHE A 251 21.40 -7.07 -1.77
C PHE A 251 21.76 -5.60 -1.68
N GLU A 252 21.21 -4.92 -0.67
CA GLU A 252 21.48 -3.52 -0.40
C GLU A 252 22.50 -3.39 0.73
N PHE A 253 23.63 -2.81 0.38
CA PHE A 253 24.75 -2.49 1.25
C PHE A 253 24.70 -1.03 1.64
N GLY A 254 24.98 -0.72 2.90
CA GLY A 254 25.24 0.66 3.31
C GLY A 254 25.06 0.87 4.81
N PRO A 255 25.70 1.89 5.39
CA PRO A 255 25.60 2.20 6.81
C PRO A 255 24.18 2.55 7.23
N SER A 256 23.97 2.54 8.54
CA SER A 256 22.71 2.86 9.19
C SER A 256 22.96 3.43 10.58
N LYS A 257 22.12 4.36 11.02
CA LYS A 257 22.12 4.86 12.40
C LYS A 257 21.08 4.11 13.21
N LYS A 258 21.46 3.56 14.37
CA LYS A 258 20.49 3.03 15.33
C LYS A 258 19.93 4.20 16.14
N GLU A 259 18.62 4.34 16.14
CA GLU A 259 17.86 5.34 16.90
C GLU A 259 17.06 4.58 17.96
N GLU A 260 17.31 4.90 19.22
CA GLU A 260 16.64 4.30 20.37
C GLU A 260 15.59 5.27 20.90
N TYR A 261 14.46 4.71 21.29
CA TYR A 261 13.29 5.43 21.77
C TYR A 261 12.70 4.67 22.97
N ASP A 262 11.75 5.28 23.66
CA ASP A 262 11.08 4.61 24.78
C ASP A 262 10.30 3.37 24.29
N GLY A 263 10.77 2.19 24.70
CA GLY A 263 10.17 0.90 24.36
C GLY A 263 10.44 0.35 22.96
N TYR A 264 11.31 0.94 22.13
CA TYR A 264 11.69 0.37 20.83
C TYR A 264 12.97 1.00 20.23
N PHE A 265 13.52 0.40 19.18
CA PHE A 265 14.57 1.01 18.37
C PHE A 265 14.31 0.87 16.88
N ARG A 266 14.91 1.75 16.07
CA ARG A 266 14.87 1.70 14.60
C ARG A 266 16.25 1.91 14.01
N TYR A 267 16.48 1.32 12.83
CA TYR A 267 17.67 1.63 12.04
C TYR A 267 17.28 2.61 10.94
N ASN A 268 17.80 3.82 11.04
CA ASN A 268 17.62 4.86 10.05
C ASN A 268 18.73 4.79 8.99
N THR A 269 18.36 4.95 7.73
CA THR A 269 19.29 4.99 6.58
C THR A 269 19.23 6.32 5.84
N GLU A 270 18.60 7.34 6.43
CA GLU A 270 18.57 8.72 5.96
C GLU A 270 19.99 9.29 5.93
N ASN A 271 20.31 10.06 4.88
CA ASN A 271 21.63 10.65 4.62
C ASN A 271 22.79 9.64 4.53
N GLN A 272 22.50 8.34 4.37
CA GLN A 272 23.50 7.30 4.14
C GLN A 272 23.55 6.90 2.66
N ILE A 273 24.75 6.61 2.16
CA ILE A 273 24.93 6.01 0.83
C ILE A 273 24.49 4.55 0.89
N LYS A 274 23.72 4.12 -0.12
CA LYS A 274 23.24 2.74 -0.26
C LYS A 274 23.60 2.22 -1.65
N VAL A 275 24.11 1.01 -1.73
CA VAL A 275 24.42 0.34 -2.99
C VAL A 275 23.61 -0.94 -3.05
N GLY A 276 22.68 -1.02 -3.99
CA GLY A 276 21.91 -2.23 -4.25
C GLY A 276 22.45 -2.96 -5.47
N LEU A 277 22.76 -4.25 -5.31
CA LEU A 277 23.17 -5.13 -6.41
C LEU A 277 22.27 -6.35 -6.44
N GLY A 278 21.78 -6.71 -7.62
CA GLY A 278 20.93 -7.87 -7.74
C GLY A 278 20.39 -8.06 -9.15
N GLY A 279 19.20 -8.65 -9.21
CA GLY A 279 18.55 -8.99 -10.46
C GLY A 279 17.04 -9.00 -10.32
N TYR A 280 16.38 -9.30 -11.43
CA TYR A 280 14.95 -9.47 -11.48
C TYR A 280 14.61 -10.61 -12.43
N ALA A 281 13.46 -11.21 -12.19
CA ALA A 281 12.84 -12.17 -13.10
C ALA A 281 11.33 -11.90 -13.14
N GLY A 282 10.68 -12.22 -14.26
CA GLY A 282 9.26 -11.92 -14.42
C GLY A 282 8.71 -12.31 -15.78
N ILE A 283 7.53 -11.75 -16.06
CA ILE A 283 6.77 -12.03 -17.28
C ILE A 283 6.51 -10.76 -18.07
N ASN A 284 6.55 -10.88 -19.40
CA ASN A 284 6.02 -9.87 -20.29
C ASN A 284 4.49 -10.02 -20.35
N LEU A 285 3.78 -8.95 -20.01
CA LEU A 285 2.31 -8.90 -20.06
C LEU A 285 1.80 -8.54 -21.46
N GLY A 286 2.65 -7.97 -22.29
CA GLY A 286 2.38 -7.72 -23.69
C GLY A 286 3.20 -6.58 -24.27
N ALA A 287 3.18 -6.52 -25.60
CA ALA A 287 3.77 -5.46 -26.40
C ALA A 287 2.70 -4.63 -27.10
N ARG A 288 2.98 -3.34 -27.26
CA ARG A 288 2.14 -2.42 -28.00
C ARG A 288 2.98 -1.42 -28.77
N GLN A 289 2.56 -1.12 -29.98
CA GLN A 289 3.15 -0.10 -30.81
C GLN A 289 2.16 1.04 -31.00
N LYS A 290 2.65 2.27 -30.88
CA LYS A 290 1.89 3.49 -31.08
C LYS A 290 2.50 4.27 -32.23
N LEU A 291 1.68 4.50 -33.25
CA LEU A 291 2.00 5.30 -34.42
C LEU A 291 1.14 6.57 -34.40
N LYS A 292 1.72 7.70 -34.81
CA LYS A 292 1.01 8.94 -35.14
C LYS A 292 1.57 9.47 -36.45
N PHE A 293 0.68 9.90 -37.32
CA PHE A 293 0.95 10.47 -38.63
C PHE A 293 -0.24 11.34 -39.03
N GLU A 294 -0.03 12.22 -40.00
CA GLU A 294 -1.07 13.02 -40.63
C GLU A 294 -1.48 12.37 -41.95
N GLU A 295 -2.78 12.28 -42.21
CA GLU A 295 -3.35 11.78 -43.46
C GLU A 295 -4.53 12.68 -43.84
N ASP A 296 -4.53 13.21 -45.07
CA ASP A 296 -5.54 14.16 -45.56
C ASP A 296 -5.77 15.41 -44.69
N GLY A 297 -4.72 15.86 -43.99
CA GLY A 297 -4.79 17.02 -43.09
C GLY A 297 -5.36 16.72 -41.69
N GLU A 298 -5.60 15.44 -41.38
CA GLU A 298 -6.06 15.00 -40.07
C GLU A 298 -5.02 14.16 -39.31
N ASP A 299 -4.85 14.48 -38.03
CA ASP A 299 -3.99 13.75 -37.10
C ASP A 299 -4.54 12.35 -36.80
N GLN A 300 -3.90 11.31 -37.33
CA GLN A 300 -4.24 9.93 -37.05
C GLN A 300 -3.37 9.31 -35.95
N LYS A 301 -3.95 8.35 -35.21
CA LYS A 301 -3.27 7.67 -34.09
C LYS A 301 -3.65 6.20 -34.01
N LEU A 302 -2.71 5.35 -34.39
CA LEU A 302 -2.87 3.90 -34.31
C LEU A 302 -2.20 3.33 -33.05
N LYS A 303 -2.86 2.38 -32.40
CA LYS A 303 -2.34 1.60 -31.28
C LYS A 303 -2.48 0.11 -31.61
N LEU A 304 -1.39 -0.50 -32.03
CA LEU A 304 -1.32 -1.90 -32.44
C LEU A 304 -0.86 -2.72 -31.24
N LYS A 305 -1.69 -3.65 -30.76
CA LYS A 305 -1.31 -4.64 -29.74
C LYS A 305 -1.11 -5.98 -30.43
N ALA A 306 0.08 -6.55 -30.30
CA ALA A 306 0.42 -7.86 -30.84
C ALA A 306 1.54 -8.48 -29.99
N ASP A 307 1.84 -9.76 -30.22
CA ASP A 307 2.92 -10.46 -29.52
C ASP A 307 4.30 -9.95 -30.00
N TYR A 308 4.43 -9.61 -31.29
CA TYR A 308 5.68 -9.18 -31.93
C TYR A 308 6.85 -10.14 -31.62
N ASN A 309 6.57 -11.45 -31.51
CA ASN A 309 7.53 -12.47 -31.09
C ASN A 309 8.29 -12.12 -29.81
N THR A 310 7.70 -11.35 -28.89
CA THR A 310 8.41 -10.92 -27.68
C THR A 310 8.62 -12.06 -26.69
N ASN A 311 9.73 -12.00 -25.95
CA ASN A 311 10.01 -12.95 -24.89
C ASN A 311 8.98 -12.85 -23.76
N LYS A 312 8.30 -13.96 -23.47
CA LYS A 312 7.26 -14.02 -22.41
C LYS A 312 7.86 -14.03 -21.02
N PHE A 313 9.08 -14.54 -20.88
CA PHE A 313 9.84 -14.53 -19.64
C PHE A 313 10.98 -13.53 -19.77
N ILE A 314 11.20 -12.74 -18.71
CA ILE A 314 12.21 -11.69 -18.68
C ILE A 314 13.04 -11.88 -17.44
N TYR A 315 14.35 -11.77 -17.57
CA TYR A 315 15.27 -11.76 -16.45
C TYR A 315 16.47 -10.87 -16.75
N GLY A 316 17.01 -10.25 -15.71
CA GLY A 316 18.03 -9.23 -15.88
C GLY A 316 18.78 -8.93 -14.60
N LEU A 317 19.86 -8.17 -14.78
CA LEU A 317 20.65 -7.61 -13.69
C LEU A 317 20.23 -6.17 -13.44
N SER A 318 20.30 -5.76 -12.18
CA SER A 318 20.02 -4.38 -11.82
C SER A 318 20.85 -3.94 -10.63
N ALA A 319 21.25 -2.68 -10.68
CA ALA A 319 22.09 -2.06 -9.67
C ALA A 319 21.62 -0.63 -9.41
N TYR A 320 21.75 -0.18 -8.17
CA TYR A 320 21.51 1.22 -7.84
C TYR A 320 22.50 1.75 -6.80
N ILE A 321 22.74 3.06 -6.87
CA ILE A 321 23.49 3.81 -5.86
C ILE A 321 22.60 4.95 -5.40
N GLY A 322 22.20 4.92 -4.13
CA GLY A 322 21.21 5.81 -3.53
C GLY A 322 21.74 6.70 -2.43
N TRP A 323 21.17 7.90 -2.34
CA TRP A 323 21.38 8.87 -1.28
C TRP A 323 20.09 9.68 -1.05
N GLN A 324 19.70 9.86 0.22
CA GLN A 324 18.57 10.71 0.64
C GLN A 324 17.24 10.45 -0.12
N GLY A 325 16.90 9.17 -0.35
CA GLY A 325 15.65 8.77 -0.98
C GLY A 325 15.66 8.73 -2.51
N VAL A 326 16.73 9.21 -3.16
CA VAL A 326 16.93 9.14 -4.60
C VAL A 326 18.11 8.21 -4.92
N ALA A 327 18.01 7.44 -5.99
CA ALA A 327 19.08 6.56 -6.44
C ALA A 327 19.29 6.61 -7.94
N LEU A 328 20.56 6.59 -8.36
CA LEU A 328 20.92 6.27 -9.74
C LEU A 328 20.69 4.78 -9.95
N TYR A 329 19.91 4.42 -10.97
CA TYR A 329 19.43 3.05 -11.19
C TYR A 329 19.76 2.58 -12.60
N GLY A 330 20.42 1.43 -12.71
CA GLY A 330 20.76 0.76 -13.97
C GLY A 330 20.13 -0.63 -14.05
N LYS A 331 19.69 -1.00 -15.26
CA LYS A 331 19.15 -2.33 -15.57
C LYS A 331 19.70 -2.85 -16.89
N TYR A 332 19.88 -4.16 -16.97
CA TYR A 332 20.29 -4.86 -18.16
C TYR A 332 19.53 -6.18 -18.28
N ASP A 333 18.73 -6.33 -19.33
CA ASP A 333 18.01 -7.57 -19.63
C ASP A 333 19.01 -8.61 -20.17
N LEU A 334 19.06 -9.76 -19.50
CA LEU A 334 19.91 -10.90 -19.89
C LEU A 334 19.24 -11.76 -20.97
N ASN A 335 17.96 -11.56 -21.27
CA ASN A 335 17.29 -12.15 -22.42
C ASN A 335 17.09 -11.09 -23.51
N THR A 336 16.93 -11.56 -24.75
CA THR A 336 16.57 -10.70 -25.87
C THR A 336 15.11 -10.24 -25.76
N ILE A 337 14.77 -9.12 -26.40
CA ILE A 337 13.41 -8.59 -26.50
C ILE A 337 12.55 -9.54 -27.32
N PHE A 338 13.07 -10.00 -28.46
CA PHE A 338 12.40 -10.88 -29.41
C PHE A 338 12.97 -12.30 -29.34
N LYS A 339 12.10 -13.30 -29.47
CA LYS A 339 12.45 -14.72 -29.53
C LYS A 339 13.02 -15.06 -30.90
N ASN A 340 14.13 -15.81 -30.92
CA ASN A 340 14.70 -16.42 -32.12
C ASN A 340 14.87 -15.45 -33.31
N ASN A 341 15.04 -14.16 -33.03
CA ASN A 341 15.22 -13.16 -34.07
C ASN A 341 16.68 -13.21 -34.54
N PRO A 342 16.99 -12.96 -35.83
CA PRO A 342 18.38 -13.01 -36.32
C PRO A 342 19.32 -12.03 -35.63
N ILE A 343 18.77 -10.96 -35.06
CA ILE A 343 19.51 -9.91 -34.36
C ILE A 343 19.11 -9.94 -32.89
N ASP A 344 20.10 -10.21 -32.04
CA ASP A 344 19.97 -10.21 -30.60
C ASP A 344 19.83 -8.78 -30.08
N GLN A 345 18.63 -8.42 -29.63
CA GLN A 345 18.33 -7.11 -29.07
C GLN A 345 18.07 -7.21 -27.58
N ARG A 346 18.94 -6.62 -26.75
CA ARG A 346 18.84 -6.68 -25.28
C ARG A 346 18.55 -5.30 -24.71
N ASN A 347 17.58 -5.21 -23.80
CA ASN A 347 17.18 -3.93 -23.26
C ASN A 347 18.15 -3.45 -22.18
N VAL A 348 18.54 -2.18 -22.24
CA VAL A 348 19.34 -1.50 -21.21
C VAL A 348 18.62 -0.24 -20.75
N SER A 349 18.63 0.00 -19.44
CA SER A 349 17.97 1.17 -18.86
C SER A 349 18.88 1.87 -17.86
N LEU A 350 18.85 3.20 -17.87
CA LEU A 350 19.53 4.04 -16.90
C LEU A 350 18.62 5.20 -16.49
N GLY A 351 18.48 5.43 -15.19
CA GLY A 351 17.54 6.42 -14.69
C GLY A 351 17.66 6.72 -13.21
N LEU A 352 16.63 7.36 -12.69
CA LEU A 352 16.48 7.67 -11.28
C LEU A 352 15.42 6.74 -10.67
N ARG A 353 15.68 6.31 -9.45
CA ARG A 353 14.79 5.51 -8.61
C ARG A 353 14.53 6.26 -7.31
N PHE A 354 13.29 6.20 -6.86
CA PHE A 354 12.80 6.81 -5.63
C PHE A 354 12.17 5.68 -4.82
N ASP A 355 12.64 5.54 -3.59
CA ASP A 355 12.04 4.64 -2.62
C ASP A 355 11.32 5.53 -1.60
N VAL A 356 9.99 5.47 -1.61
CA VAL A 356 9.13 6.20 -0.69
C VAL A 356 8.80 5.27 0.47
N ASP A 357 9.48 5.50 1.58
CA ASP A 357 9.27 4.83 2.87
C ASP A 357 7.99 5.36 3.59
#